data_AF-A0AAU7SZS8-F1
#
_entry.id   AF-A0AAU7SZS8-F1
#
_cell.length_a   1.000
_cell.length_b   1.000
_cell.length_c   1.000
_cell.angle_alpha   90.00
_cell.angle_beta   90.00
_cell.angle_gamma   90.00
#
_symmetry.space_group_name_H-M   'P 1'
#
loop_
_entity.id
_entity.type
_entity.pdbx_description
1 polymer ?
#
loop_
_entity_poly.entity_id
_entity_poly.type
_entity_poly.pdbx_seq_one_letter_code
_entity_poly.pdbx_strand_id
1 'polypeptide(L)'
;MRLQVFDRCIHLDDNWDNLRAYYVNRITENEILIGTELISEKNSRVVSLNEFDKLQIFPFSFSVDNKHTKLNIFMRRVGNFICAFLNKSGSLTLTDLTQLLMKHQTKFKLKFKKLEIEWILRCLTVAKMIIATYDKEIVSFSISPAFIAIENERKFSAAIAGELEALSQRVRFIINHAPTVGTYRENLLQNSLKKHLPERYHVATGFIYGVKKQIDILIYDRIDYAPIFREADLVIVPPESVRAVIEVKTKITPNNLQSALELLDLTTHVDDNIPPFFKGIFAFEASITEESLYQKIADFYSNIGAMSQGAPGVLICQPFQHLSCICVHNKAFAYIRYDRNKNNRLVPFLHSKCSATGLSSQSSFFIQNLLAHLKFGGIKPYKIDYFNRMLGEDSLDTRIQNLREEDDSWGAYFQVDYDDEEEVVIEEMETLILSTQRWIDGEDNF
;
A
#
# COMPACT_ATOMS: atom_id res chain seq x y z
N MET A 1 19.10 -13.17 -18.03
CA MET A 1 19.59 -11.83 -18.42
C MET A 1 21.06 -11.94 -18.75
N ARG A 2 21.57 -11.23 -19.76
CA ARG A 2 22.99 -11.30 -20.13
C ARG A 2 23.77 -10.27 -19.30
N LEU A 3 24.73 -10.73 -18.50
CA LEU A 3 25.62 -9.87 -17.71
C LEU A 3 26.43 -8.94 -18.63
N GLN A 4 26.59 -7.70 -18.19
CA GLN A 4 27.44 -6.68 -18.81
C GLN A 4 28.62 -6.36 -17.91
N VAL A 5 29.65 -5.73 -18.48
CA VAL A 5 30.76 -5.16 -17.70
C VAL A 5 30.19 -4.15 -16.69
N PHE A 6 30.71 -4.18 -15.47
CA PHE A 6 30.27 -3.44 -14.27
C PHE A 6 28.96 -3.90 -13.61
N ASP A 7 28.26 -4.90 -14.16
CA ASP A 7 27.17 -5.52 -13.43
C ASP A 7 27.69 -6.25 -12.19
N ARG A 8 26.84 -6.37 -11.16
CA ARG A 8 27.12 -7.24 -10.02
C ARG A 8 26.50 -8.61 -10.22
N CYS A 9 27.23 -9.65 -9.87
CA CYS A 9 26.79 -11.04 -9.98
C CYS A 9 27.19 -11.87 -8.74
N ILE A 10 26.62 -13.05 -8.64
CA ILE A 10 27.05 -14.13 -7.74
C ILE A 10 27.41 -15.36 -8.57
N HIS A 11 28.28 -16.21 -8.04
CA HIS A 11 28.62 -17.50 -8.64
C HIS A 11 27.85 -18.62 -7.91
N LEU A 12 27.09 -19.43 -8.65
CA LEU A 12 26.20 -20.45 -8.04
C LEU A 12 26.95 -21.57 -7.32
N ASP A 13 28.18 -21.89 -7.74
CA ASP A 13 28.99 -22.93 -7.06
C ASP A 13 29.76 -22.42 -5.83
N ASP A 14 29.64 -21.14 -5.45
CA ASP A 14 30.32 -20.66 -4.24
C ASP A 14 29.76 -21.39 -3.01
N ASN A 15 30.61 -21.73 -2.04
CA ASN A 15 30.14 -22.37 -0.81
C ASN A 15 29.26 -21.41 0.00
N TRP A 16 28.23 -21.93 0.66
CA TRP A 16 27.25 -21.14 1.41
C TRP A 16 27.85 -20.30 2.54
N ASP A 17 28.95 -20.77 3.14
CA ASP A 17 29.71 -20.11 4.19
C ASP A 17 30.68 -19.02 3.68
N ASN A 18 30.92 -18.94 2.37
CA ASN A 18 31.81 -17.96 1.74
C ASN A 18 31.17 -17.30 0.50
N LEU A 19 29.85 -17.03 0.56
CA LEU A 19 29.16 -16.34 -0.51
C LEU A 19 29.58 -14.88 -0.64
N ARG A 20 29.83 -14.43 -1.87
CA ARG A 20 30.18 -13.04 -2.19
C ARG A 20 29.46 -12.58 -3.45
N ALA A 21 29.25 -11.27 -3.56
CA ALA A 21 28.90 -10.65 -4.83
C ALA A 21 30.14 -10.04 -5.47
N TYR A 22 30.28 -10.26 -6.76
CA TYR A 22 31.40 -9.82 -7.58
C TYR A 22 30.93 -8.77 -8.58
N TYR A 23 31.84 -7.92 -9.02
CA TYR A 23 31.71 -7.09 -10.21
C TYR A 23 32.21 -7.87 -11.42
N VAL A 24 31.53 -7.69 -12.55
CA VAL A 24 32.03 -8.16 -13.84
C VAL A 24 33.04 -7.15 -14.36
N ASN A 25 34.34 -7.44 -14.21
CA ASN A 25 35.41 -6.51 -14.56
C ASN A 25 35.70 -6.53 -16.06
N ARG A 26 35.66 -7.71 -16.69
CA ARG A 26 35.93 -7.89 -18.12
C ARG A 26 35.18 -9.09 -18.67
N ILE A 27 34.67 -8.97 -19.90
CA ILE A 27 34.12 -10.09 -20.68
C ILE A 27 34.94 -10.17 -21.97
N THR A 28 35.52 -11.34 -22.27
CA THR A 28 36.25 -11.60 -23.53
C THR A 28 35.53 -12.67 -24.35
N GLU A 29 36.13 -13.11 -25.45
CA GLU A 29 35.61 -14.20 -26.29
C GLU A 29 35.68 -15.59 -25.63
N ASN A 30 36.50 -15.77 -24.58
CA ASN A 30 36.75 -17.07 -23.94
C ASN A 30 36.48 -17.10 -22.43
N GLU A 31 36.54 -15.95 -21.76
CA GLU A 31 36.53 -15.86 -20.30
C GLU A 31 35.83 -14.61 -19.78
N ILE A 32 35.39 -14.69 -18.53
CA ILE A 32 34.89 -13.57 -17.75
C ILE A 32 35.77 -13.39 -16.53
N LEU A 33 36.23 -12.16 -16.33
CA LEU A 33 36.95 -11.76 -15.13
C LEU A 33 35.95 -11.14 -14.15
N ILE A 34 35.78 -11.75 -12.98
CA ILE A 34 34.96 -11.23 -11.90
C ILE A 34 35.83 -10.82 -10.71
N GLY A 35 35.54 -9.70 -10.06
CA GLY A 35 36.33 -9.17 -8.94
C GLY A 35 35.46 -8.72 -7.77
N THR A 36 36.03 -8.62 -6.57
CA THR A 36 35.30 -8.03 -5.42
C THR A 36 35.30 -6.51 -5.43
N GLU A 37 36.20 -5.91 -6.21
CA GLU A 37 36.34 -4.47 -6.41
C GLU A 37 36.01 -4.11 -7.85
N LEU A 38 35.37 -2.96 -8.05
CA LEU A 38 34.89 -2.50 -9.37
C LEU A 38 36.03 -2.16 -10.34
N ILE A 39 37.12 -1.56 -9.83
CA ILE A 39 38.20 -0.95 -10.64
C ILE A 39 39.52 -1.74 -10.51
N SER A 40 39.62 -2.61 -9.51
CA SER A 40 40.82 -3.37 -9.20
C SER A 40 40.65 -4.83 -9.62
N GLU A 41 41.65 -5.37 -10.31
CA GLU A 41 41.73 -6.80 -10.60
C GLU A 41 42.39 -7.59 -9.44
N LYS A 42 42.71 -6.92 -8.31
CA LYS A 42 43.18 -7.64 -7.12
C LYS A 42 42.07 -8.57 -6.61
N ASN A 43 42.43 -9.84 -6.35
CA ASN A 43 41.50 -10.90 -5.95
C ASN A 43 40.41 -11.21 -7.00
N SER A 44 40.70 -11.01 -8.29
CA SER A 44 39.81 -11.43 -9.37
C SER A 44 39.84 -12.94 -9.61
N ARG A 45 38.69 -13.50 -9.98
CA ARG A 45 38.52 -14.88 -10.41
C ARG A 45 38.21 -14.91 -11.90
N VAL A 46 38.91 -15.77 -12.63
CA VAL A 46 38.60 -16.07 -14.03
C VAL A 46 37.54 -17.16 -14.07
N VAL A 47 36.48 -16.94 -14.84
CA VAL A 47 35.40 -17.91 -15.08
C VAL A 47 35.35 -18.19 -16.57
N SER A 48 35.35 -19.46 -16.96
CA SER A 48 35.22 -19.87 -18.36
C SER A 48 33.85 -19.46 -18.90
N LEU A 49 33.75 -19.06 -20.18
CA LEU A 49 32.44 -18.80 -20.80
C LEU A 49 31.53 -20.03 -20.81
N ASN A 50 32.08 -21.25 -20.74
CA ASN A 50 31.30 -22.47 -20.62
C ASN A 50 30.55 -22.56 -19.28
N GLU A 51 30.95 -21.76 -18.29
CA GLU A 51 30.32 -21.66 -16.97
C GLU A 51 29.49 -20.37 -16.83
N PHE A 52 29.23 -19.65 -17.92
CA PHE A 52 28.47 -18.39 -17.92
C PHE A 52 27.12 -18.54 -17.21
N ASP A 53 26.42 -19.66 -17.41
CA ASP A 53 25.11 -19.93 -16.81
C ASP A 53 25.16 -20.01 -15.27
N LYS A 54 26.33 -20.25 -14.69
CA LYS A 54 26.56 -20.26 -13.24
C LYS A 54 26.75 -18.86 -12.65
N LEU A 55 26.97 -17.85 -13.49
CA LEU A 55 27.03 -16.45 -13.07
C LEU A 55 25.65 -15.82 -13.21
N GLN A 56 25.08 -15.44 -12.07
CA GLN A 56 23.73 -14.86 -12.02
C GLN A 56 23.78 -13.45 -11.45
N ILE A 57 22.89 -12.59 -11.93
CA ILE A 57 22.85 -11.18 -11.53
C ILE A 57 22.59 -11.04 -10.02
N PHE A 58 23.24 -10.08 -9.38
CA PHE A 58 23.01 -9.70 -7.98
C PHE A 58 22.11 -8.46 -7.92
N PRO A 59 20.86 -8.59 -7.46
CA PRO A 59 19.82 -7.60 -7.69
C PRO A 59 19.81 -6.42 -6.71
N PHE A 60 20.59 -6.48 -5.63
CA PHE A 60 20.62 -5.46 -4.57
C PHE A 60 21.77 -4.45 -4.78
N SER A 61 22.01 -4.05 -6.02
CA SER A 61 23.07 -3.12 -6.36
C SER A 61 22.54 -1.88 -7.04
N PHE A 62 23.20 -0.74 -6.78
CA PHE A 62 22.79 0.57 -7.33
C PHE A 62 22.68 0.56 -8.86
N SER A 63 23.63 -0.09 -9.55
CA SER A 63 23.62 -0.23 -11.02
C SER A 63 22.40 -0.99 -11.53
N VAL A 64 21.90 -1.95 -10.74
CA VAL A 64 20.74 -2.78 -11.05
C VAL A 64 19.43 -2.08 -10.68
N ASP A 65 19.43 -1.19 -9.68
CA ASP A 65 18.25 -0.39 -9.33
C ASP A 65 17.76 0.48 -10.51
N ASN A 66 18.68 0.99 -11.34
CA ASN A 66 18.34 1.79 -12.53
C ASN A 66 17.95 0.95 -13.76
N LYS A 67 18.59 -0.22 -13.97
CA LYS A 67 18.34 -1.07 -15.17
C LYS A 67 17.24 -2.11 -14.94
N HIS A 68 17.04 -2.57 -13.71
CA HIS A 68 16.16 -3.70 -13.35
C HIS A 68 15.39 -3.48 -12.04
N THR A 69 14.79 -2.31 -11.87
CA THR A 69 13.98 -1.95 -10.69
C THR A 69 12.92 -3.01 -10.34
N LYS A 70 12.25 -3.58 -11.36
CA LYS A 70 11.26 -4.66 -11.17
C LYS A 70 11.85 -5.90 -10.50
N LEU A 71 13.08 -6.27 -10.84
CA LEU A 71 13.76 -7.41 -10.23
C LEU A 71 14.15 -7.11 -8.78
N ASN A 72 14.63 -5.91 -8.49
CA ASN A 72 14.97 -5.50 -7.13
C ASN A 72 13.76 -5.52 -6.20
N ILE A 73 12.64 -4.91 -6.61
CA ILE A 73 11.38 -4.92 -5.85
C ILE A 73 10.91 -6.36 -5.61
N PHE A 74 10.97 -7.19 -6.65
CA PHE A 74 10.64 -8.61 -6.54
C PHE A 74 11.52 -9.34 -5.51
N MET A 75 12.83 -9.13 -5.55
CA MET A 75 13.78 -9.79 -4.65
C MET A 75 13.63 -9.33 -3.19
N ARG A 76 13.37 -8.03 -2.97
CA ARG A 76 13.04 -7.50 -1.63
C ARG A 76 11.77 -8.10 -1.08
N ARG A 77 10.74 -8.22 -1.92
CA ARG A 77 9.46 -8.83 -1.56
C ARG A 77 9.60 -10.29 -1.14
N VAL A 78 10.34 -11.10 -1.90
CA VAL A 78 10.62 -12.50 -1.53
C VAL A 78 11.49 -12.58 -0.28
N GLY A 79 12.48 -11.69 -0.14
CA GLY A 79 13.30 -11.60 1.05
C GLY A 79 12.50 -11.29 2.30
N ASN A 80 11.60 -10.30 2.27
CA ASN A 80 10.70 -9.96 3.38
C ASN A 80 9.75 -11.11 3.72
N PHE A 81 9.27 -11.85 2.70
CA PHE A 81 8.48 -13.04 2.90
C PHE A 81 9.25 -14.13 3.65
N ILE A 82 10.46 -14.47 3.20
CA ILE A 82 11.32 -15.47 3.86
C ILE A 82 11.67 -15.03 5.28
N CYS A 83 12.04 -13.77 5.48
CA CYS A 83 12.37 -13.23 6.81
C CYS A 83 11.19 -13.36 7.79
N ALA A 84 9.96 -13.08 7.36
CA ALA A 84 8.78 -13.23 8.20
C ALA A 84 8.55 -14.68 8.65
N PHE A 85 8.81 -15.66 7.78
CA PHE A 85 8.71 -17.08 8.14
C PHE A 85 9.86 -17.53 9.04
N LEU A 86 11.10 -17.14 8.72
CA LEU A 86 12.27 -17.43 9.55
C LEU A 86 12.13 -16.84 10.95
N ASN A 87 11.58 -15.64 11.08
CA ASN A 87 11.36 -15.02 12.40
C ASN A 87 10.31 -15.78 13.25
N LYS A 88 9.44 -16.59 12.64
CA LYS A 88 8.48 -17.44 13.37
C LYS A 88 9.07 -18.81 13.69
N SER A 89 9.85 -19.39 12.77
CA SER A 89 10.38 -20.75 12.88
C SER A 89 11.78 -20.83 13.50
N GLY A 90 12.49 -19.72 13.64
CA GLY A 90 13.88 -19.63 14.10
C GLY A 90 14.90 -19.96 13.00
N SER A 91 14.87 -21.19 12.48
CA SER A 91 15.75 -21.65 11.40
C SER A 91 15.04 -22.63 10.49
N LEU A 92 15.32 -22.59 9.18
CA LEU A 92 14.75 -23.49 8.18
C LEU A 92 15.84 -24.02 7.25
N THR A 93 15.71 -25.25 6.75
CA THR A 93 16.67 -25.82 5.79
C THR A 93 16.45 -25.28 4.38
N LEU A 94 17.43 -25.47 3.49
CA LEU A 94 17.27 -25.20 2.05
C LEU A 94 16.05 -25.90 1.46
N THR A 95 15.81 -27.15 1.86
CA THR A 95 14.65 -27.94 1.42
C THR A 95 13.35 -27.32 1.89
N ASP A 96 13.27 -26.93 3.16
CA ASP A 96 12.06 -26.34 3.74
C ASP A 96 11.70 -25.00 3.09
N LEU A 97 12.69 -24.12 2.91
CA LEU A 97 12.48 -22.83 2.24
C LEU A 97 12.10 -23.01 0.76
N THR A 98 12.68 -24.00 0.09
CA THR A 98 12.31 -24.32 -1.29
C THR A 98 10.85 -24.75 -1.38
N GLN A 99 10.42 -25.66 -0.51
CA GLN A 99 9.01 -26.10 -0.46
C GLN A 99 8.07 -24.94 -0.10
N LEU A 100 8.47 -24.08 0.84
CA LEU A 100 7.69 -22.91 1.23
C LEU A 100 7.47 -21.95 0.05
N LEU A 101 8.53 -21.60 -0.69
CA LEU A 101 8.43 -20.71 -1.85
C LEU A 101 7.59 -21.32 -2.97
N MET A 102 7.76 -22.62 -3.25
CA MET A 102 6.96 -23.34 -4.24
C MET A 102 5.47 -23.34 -3.87
N LYS A 103 5.13 -23.57 -2.60
CA LYS A 103 3.75 -23.52 -2.10
C LYS A 103 3.09 -22.15 -2.30
N HIS A 104 3.87 -21.07 -2.25
CA HIS A 104 3.39 -19.69 -2.37
C HIS A 104 3.71 -19.02 -3.71
N GLN A 105 4.12 -19.78 -4.73
CA GLN A 105 4.54 -19.22 -6.03
C GLN A 105 3.49 -18.33 -6.72
N THR A 106 2.20 -18.66 -6.55
CA THR A 106 1.08 -17.89 -7.11
C THR A 106 0.97 -16.49 -6.52
N LYS A 107 1.26 -16.31 -5.22
CA LYS A 107 1.23 -15.00 -4.55
C LYS A 107 2.20 -14.00 -5.16
N PHE A 108 3.33 -14.49 -5.64
CA PHE A 108 4.35 -13.66 -6.29
C PHE A 108 4.15 -13.55 -7.80
N LYS A 109 3.10 -14.19 -8.35
CA LYS A 109 2.84 -14.31 -9.80
C LYS A 109 4.02 -14.93 -10.55
N LEU A 110 4.66 -15.95 -9.95
CA LEU A 110 5.88 -16.56 -10.49
C LEU A 110 5.77 -18.05 -10.72
N LYS A 111 6.57 -18.51 -11.68
CA LYS A 111 6.89 -19.92 -11.88
C LYS A 111 8.35 -20.08 -11.50
N PHE A 112 8.61 -20.76 -10.38
CA PHE A 112 9.97 -20.98 -9.89
C PHE A 112 10.53 -22.32 -10.39
N LYS A 113 11.80 -22.33 -10.80
CA LYS A 113 12.63 -23.54 -10.90
C LYS A 113 13.48 -23.70 -9.64
N LYS A 114 13.91 -24.92 -9.34
CA LYS A 114 14.80 -25.21 -8.19
C LYS A 114 16.07 -24.34 -8.20
N LEU A 115 16.73 -24.23 -9.35
CA LEU A 115 17.95 -23.43 -9.51
C LEU A 115 17.71 -21.93 -9.26
N GLU A 116 16.53 -21.42 -9.61
CA GLU A 116 16.16 -20.02 -9.39
C GLU A 116 15.94 -19.73 -7.91
N ILE A 117 15.34 -20.67 -7.16
CA ILE A 117 15.19 -20.53 -5.71
C ILE A 117 16.56 -20.48 -5.02
N GLU A 118 17.48 -21.33 -5.43
CA GLU A 118 18.82 -21.33 -4.87
C GLU A 118 19.54 -20.00 -5.15
N TRP A 119 19.46 -19.50 -6.38
CA TRP A 119 19.96 -18.18 -6.74
C TRP A 119 19.36 -17.06 -5.87
N ILE A 120 18.04 -17.08 -5.63
CA ILE A 120 17.36 -16.12 -4.75
C ILE A 120 17.96 -16.19 -3.35
N LEU A 121 18.01 -17.37 -2.74
CA LEU A 121 18.51 -17.56 -1.37
C LEU A 121 19.98 -17.14 -1.22
N ARG A 122 20.82 -17.43 -2.23
CA ARG A 122 22.21 -16.94 -2.26
C ARG A 122 22.28 -15.43 -2.32
N CYS A 123 21.48 -14.78 -3.18
CA CYS A 123 21.40 -13.32 -3.24
C CYS A 123 20.94 -12.71 -1.91
N LEU A 124 19.94 -13.29 -1.26
CA LEU A 124 19.46 -12.82 0.05
C LEU A 124 20.51 -12.97 1.15
N THR A 125 21.31 -14.05 1.09
CA THR A 125 22.42 -14.28 2.01
C THR A 125 23.53 -13.24 1.79
N VAL A 126 23.92 -12.99 0.55
CA VAL A 126 24.93 -11.96 0.21
C VAL A 126 24.44 -10.54 0.58
N ALA A 127 23.15 -10.27 0.42
CA ALA A 127 22.51 -9.03 0.84
C ALA A 127 22.35 -8.91 2.37
N LYS A 128 22.77 -9.93 3.13
CA LYS A 128 22.68 -10.02 4.59
C LYS A 128 21.24 -9.91 5.10
N MET A 129 20.27 -10.33 4.31
CA MET A 129 18.86 -10.43 4.74
C MET A 129 18.68 -11.67 5.62
N ILE A 130 19.33 -12.75 5.22
CA ILE A 130 19.37 -14.04 5.92
C ILE A 130 20.83 -14.46 6.13
N ILE A 131 21.05 -15.35 7.09
CA ILE A 131 22.35 -15.96 7.38
C ILE A 131 22.24 -17.43 7.03
N ALA A 132 23.11 -17.89 6.14
CA ALA A 132 23.27 -19.31 5.85
C ALA A 132 24.29 -19.92 6.82
N THR A 133 23.96 -21.08 7.38
CA THR A 133 24.85 -21.92 8.18
C THR A 133 24.96 -23.28 7.53
N TYR A 134 26.17 -23.83 7.48
CA TYR A 134 26.48 -25.12 6.86
C TYR A 134 27.00 -26.07 7.93
N ASP A 135 26.32 -27.20 8.12
CA ASP A 135 26.77 -28.30 9.00
C ASP A 135 26.52 -29.64 8.30
N LYS A 136 27.57 -30.44 8.12
CA LYS A 136 27.51 -31.81 7.57
C LYS A 136 26.57 -31.95 6.36
N GLU A 137 26.80 -31.15 5.33
CA GLU A 137 26.02 -31.12 4.07
C GLU A 137 24.61 -30.53 4.16
N ILE A 138 24.17 -30.08 5.33
CA ILE A 138 22.88 -29.42 5.52
C ILE A 138 23.11 -27.91 5.56
N VAL A 139 22.42 -27.20 4.67
CA VAL A 139 22.34 -25.74 4.68
C VAL A 139 21.06 -25.32 5.39
N SER A 140 21.21 -24.53 6.44
CA SER A 140 20.12 -23.91 7.18
C SER A 140 20.22 -22.39 7.13
N PHE A 141 19.08 -21.73 7.30
CA PHE A 141 18.96 -20.29 7.20
C PHE A 141 18.29 -19.74 8.44
N SER A 142 18.83 -18.63 8.94
CA SER A 142 18.22 -17.80 9.98
C SER A 142 18.12 -16.35 9.49
N ILE A 143 17.28 -15.55 10.14
CA ILE A 143 17.16 -14.13 9.84
C ILE A 143 18.37 -13.36 10.41
N SER A 144 18.87 -12.36 9.69
CA SER A 144 19.98 -11.54 10.21
C SER A 144 19.52 -10.54 11.27
N PRO A 145 20.40 -10.08 12.19
CA PRO A 145 20.02 -9.10 13.21
C PRO A 145 19.41 -7.80 12.65
N ALA A 146 19.92 -7.31 11.52
CA ALA A 146 19.38 -6.12 10.86
C ALA A 146 17.94 -6.36 10.36
N PHE A 147 17.65 -7.56 9.85
CA PHE A 147 16.31 -7.91 9.37
C PHE A 147 15.35 -8.31 10.49
N ILE A 148 15.85 -8.76 11.65
CA ILE A 148 15.04 -8.87 12.87
C ILE A 148 14.49 -7.49 13.27
N ALA A 149 15.32 -6.44 13.24
CA ALA A 149 14.88 -5.08 13.56
C ALA A 149 13.78 -4.61 12.59
N ILE A 150 13.97 -4.79 11.29
CA ILE A 150 12.96 -4.48 10.27
C ILE A 150 11.66 -5.26 10.52
N GLU A 151 11.76 -6.56 10.85
CA GLU A 151 10.59 -7.38 11.14
C GLU A 151 9.86 -6.94 12.42
N ASN A 152 10.58 -6.41 13.41
CA ASN A 152 9.97 -5.83 14.60
C ASN A 152 9.21 -4.53 14.28
N GLU A 153 9.75 -3.69 13.39
CA GLU A 153 9.04 -2.50 12.89
C GLU A 153 7.75 -2.88 12.14
N ARG A 154 7.81 -3.90 11.28
CA ARG A 154 6.64 -4.46 10.57
C ARG A 154 5.55 -4.88 11.55
N LYS A 155 5.93 -5.67 12.56
CA LYS A 155 5.03 -6.13 13.61
C LYS A 155 4.46 -4.98 14.43
N PHE A 156 5.28 -3.97 14.75
CA PHE A 156 4.82 -2.77 15.46
C PHE A 156 3.74 -2.03 14.66
N SER A 157 3.99 -1.78 13.38
CA SER A 157 3.02 -1.11 12.51
C SER A 157 1.69 -1.88 12.45
N ALA A 158 1.75 -3.19 12.29
CA ALA A 158 0.57 -4.07 12.27
C ALA A 158 -0.15 -4.16 13.63
N ALA A 159 0.56 -3.95 14.74
CA ALA A 159 0.01 -4.10 16.09
C ALA A 159 -1.01 -3.01 16.46
N ILE A 160 -0.95 -1.82 15.82
CA ILE A 160 -1.94 -0.74 16.02
C ILE A 160 -3.36 -1.27 15.76
N ALA A 161 -3.49 -2.12 14.73
CA ALA A 161 -4.73 -2.77 14.38
C ALA A 161 -5.19 -3.76 15.48
N GLY A 162 -4.23 -4.50 16.06
CA GLY A 162 -4.47 -5.46 17.14
C GLY A 162 -4.98 -4.82 18.43
N GLU A 163 -4.52 -3.60 18.77
CA GLU A 163 -5.02 -2.86 19.94
C GLU A 163 -6.53 -2.55 19.80
N LEU A 164 -6.92 -1.98 18.66
CA LEU A 164 -8.33 -1.67 18.37
C LEU A 164 -9.21 -2.93 18.44
N GLU A 165 -8.74 -4.03 17.89
CA GLU A 165 -9.50 -5.28 17.89
C GLU A 165 -9.62 -5.88 19.29
N ALA A 166 -8.54 -5.93 20.06
CA ALA A 166 -8.57 -6.46 21.41
C ALA A 166 -9.55 -5.69 22.30
N LEU A 167 -9.55 -4.35 22.20
CA LEU A 167 -10.47 -3.50 22.96
C LEU A 167 -11.92 -3.63 22.48
N SER A 168 -12.13 -3.79 21.18
CA SER A 168 -13.43 -4.03 20.54
C SER A 168 -14.05 -5.37 20.96
N GLN A 169 -13.28 -6.47 20.96
CA GLN A 169 -13.77 -7.80 21.33
C GLN A 169 -14.12 -7.89 22.82
N ARG A 170 -13.33 -7.25 23.69
CA ARG A 170 -13.58 -7.25 25.14
C ARG A 170 -14.98 -6.77 25.51
N VAL A 171 -15.46 -5.71 24.86
CA VAL A 171 -16.80 -5.16 25.13
C VAL A 171 -17.92 -6.09 24.66
N ARG A 172 -17.73 -6.78 23.54
CA ARG A 172 -18.72 -7.73 23.01
C ARG A 172 -18.98 -8.93 23.91
N PHE A 173 -18.02 -9.34 24.73
CA PHE A 173 -18.25 -10.45 25.68
C PHE A 173 -19.25 -10.10 26.78
N ILE A 174 -19.50 -8.82 27.04
CA ILE A 174 -20.32 -8.35 28.16
C ILE A 174 -21.55 -7.58 27.67
N ILE A 175 -21.48 -6.91 26.50
CA ILE A 175 -22.56 -6.11 25.93
C ILE A 175 -23.12 -6.75 24.66
N ASN A 176 -24.40 -7.15 24.71
CA ASN A 176 -25.16 -7.70 23.57
C ASN A 176 -26.14 -6.68 22.94
N HIS A 177 -25.92 -5.38 23.13
CA HIS A 177 -26.72 -4.31 22.53
C HIS A 177 -25.96 -3.66 21.37
N ALA A 178 -26.41 -3.92 20.13
CA ALA A 178 -25.68 -3.54 18.92
C ALA A 178 -25.39 -2.02 18.79
N PRO A 179 -26.33 -1.10 19.08
CA PRO A 179 -26.05 0.34 19.05
C PRO A 179 -24.93 0.75 20.02
N THR A 180 -24.93 0.19 21.24
CA THR A 180 -23.90 0.51 22.26
C THR A 180 -22.52 0.02 21.84
N VAL A 181 -22.45 -1.16 21.20
CA VAL A 181 -21.19 -1.68 20.64
C VAL A 181 -20.70 -0.79 19.49
N GLY A 182 -21.62 -0.28 18.65
CA GLY A 182 -21.32 0.68 17.59
C GLY A 182 -20.67 1.96 18.14
N THR A 183 -21.36 2.65 19.04
CA THR A 183 -20.85 3.88 19.67
C THR A 183 -19.52 3.66 20.39
N TYR A 184 -19.34 2.51 21.05
CA TYR A 184 -18.06 2.18 21.66
C TYR A 184 -16.93 2.05 20.61
N ARG A 185 -17.19 1.37 19.48
CA ARG A 185 -16.23 1.20 18.39
C ARG A 185 -15.87 2.51 17.70
N GLU A 186 -16.84 3.41 17.52
CA GLU A 186 -16.62 4.79 17.06
C GLU A 186 -15.67 5.52 18.01
N ASN A 187 -16.01 5.57 19.30
CA ASN A 187 -15.18 6.22 20.33
C ASN A 187 -13.78 5.62 20.43
N LEU A 188 -13.66 4.30 20.27
CA LEU A 188 -12.38 3.60 20.29
C LEU A 188 -11.47 4.06 19.14
N LEU A 189 -12.00 4.11 17.92
CA LEU A 189 -11.25 4.58 16.76
C LEU A 189 -10.91 6.07 16.91
N GLN A 190 -11.86 6.92 17.33
CA GLN A 190 -11.59 8.33 17.59
C GLN A 190 -10.45 8.53 18.58
N ASN A 191 -10.46 7.80 19.70
CA ASN A 191 -9.41 7.90 20.73
C ASN A 191 -8.05 7.41 20.22
N SER A 192 -8.02 6.39 19.37
CA SER A 192 -6.78 5.95 18.72
C SER A 192 -6.24 7.04 17.78
N LEU A 193 -7.11 7.61 16.93
CA LEU A 193 -6.73 8.70 16.02
C LEU A 193 -6.22 9.93 16.79
N LYS A 194 -6.88 10.34 17.88
CA LYS A 194 -6.42 11.46 18.74
C LYS A 194 -4.98 11.28 19.25
N LYS A 195 -4.49 10.04 19.43
CA LYS A 195 -3.10 9.76 19.86
C LYS A 195 -2.08 9.85 18.72
N HIS A 196 -2.51 9.63 17.48
CA HIS A 196 -1.62 9.47 16.32
C HIS A 196 -1.62 10.66 15.37
N LEU A 197 -2.64 11.53 15.44
CA LEU A 197 -2.75 12.70 14.57
C LEU A 197 -2.01 13.93 15.16
N PRO A 198 -1.48 14.83 14.31
CA PRO A 198 -0.95 16.11 14.76
C PRO A 198 -1.99 16.92 15.53
N GLU A 199 -1.57 17.64 16.59
CA GLU A 199 -2.47 18.40 17.48
C GLU A 199 -3.30 19.49 16.78
N ARG A 200 -2.84 19.96 15.62
CA ARG A 200 -3.58 20.90 14.74
C ARG A 200 -4.92 20.34 14.29
N TYR A 201 -5.04 19.02 14.19
CA TYR A 201 -6.27 18.36 13.75
C TYR A 201 -7.09 17.90 14.93
N HIS A 202 -8.33 18.37 15.02
CA HIS A 202 -9.27 17.91 16.02
C HIS A 202 -10.10 16.76 15.48
N VAL A 203 -10.29 15.72 16.28
CA VAL A 203 -11.12 14.55 15.97
C VAL A 203 -12.39 14.63 16.82
N ALA A 204 -13.55 14.67 16.18
CA ALA A 204 -14.85 14.79 16.84
C ALA A 204 -15.94 14.01 16.07
N THR A 205 -17.13 13.87 16.64
CA THR A 205 -18.34 13.54 15.86
C THR A 205 -19.08 14.84 15.54
N GLY A 206 -19.78 14.91 14.40
CA GLY A 206 -20.41 16.17 14.07
C GLY A 206 -20.96 16.30 12.68
N PHE A 207 -21.18 17.54 12.28
CA PHE A 207 -21.72 17.92 10.99
C PHE A 207 -20.77 18.88 10.29
N ILE A 208 -20.71 18.77 8.97
CA ILE A 208 -20.19 19.83 8.13
C ILE A 208 -21.35 20.78 7.85
N TYR A 209 -21.14 22.09 8.00
CA TYR A 209 -22.19 23.05 7.71
C TYR A 209 -22.67 22.93 6.26
N GLY A 210 -23.99 22.82 6.07
CA GLY A 210 -24.61 22.51 4.77
C GLY A 210 -24.86 21.03 4.51
N VAL A 211 -24.20 20.12 5.25
CA VAL A 211 -24.41 18.67 5.15
C VAL A 211 -25.36 18.20 6.26
N LYS A 212 -26.46 17.54 5.87
CA LYS A 212 -27.54 17.14 6.80
C LYS A 212 -27.27 15.87 7.60
N LYS A 213 -26.24 15.11 7.23
CA LYS A 213 -25.90 13.83 7.87
C LYS A 213 -24.79 14.05 8.89
N GLN A 214 -24.93 13.37 10.03
CA GLN A 214 -23.87 13.29 11.03
C GLN A 214 -22.73 12.43 10.49
N ILE A 215 -21.51 12.83 10.76
CA ILE A 215 -20.29 12.11 10.45
C ILE A 215 -19.78 11.47 11.76
N ASP A 216 -19.55 10.16 11.73
CA ASP A 216 -19.08 9.40 12.90
C ASP A 216 -17.74 9.95 13.41
N ILE A 217 -16.81 10.21 12.49
CA ILE A 217 -15.52 10.84 12.78
C ILE A 217 -15.23 11.93 11.76
N LEU A 218 -15.24 13.17 12.25
CA LEU A 218 -14.91 14.37 11.53
C LEU A 218 -13.56 14.90 12.03
N ILE A 219 -12.62 15.09 11.10
CA ILE A 219 -11.30 15.66 11.38
C ILE A 219 -11.21 17.01 10.70
N TYR A 220 -10.95 18.05 11.48
CA TYR A 220 -10.85 19.42 10.98
C TYR A 220 -9.66 20.16 11.57
N ASP A 221 -9.20 21.18 10.85
CA ASP A 221 -8.18 22.10 11.31
C ASP A 221 -8.76 23.05 12.36
N ARG A 222 -8.31 22.89 13.62
CA ARG A 222 -8.77 23.71 14.75
C ARG A 222 -7.88 24.90 15.05
N ILE A 223 -6.82 25.10 14.28
CA ILE A 223 -5.88 26.22 14.46
C ILE A 223 -6.35 27.41 13.63
N ASP A 224 -6.66 27.17 12.36
CA ASP A 224 -7.07 28.25 11.45
C ASP A 224 -8.59 28.49 11.44
N TYR A 225 -9.39 27.52 11.91
CA TYR A 225 -10.85 27.60 11.88
C TYR A 225 -11.49 27.32 13.24
N ALA A 226 -12.43 28.19 13.62
CA ALA A 226 -13.32 27.96 14.76
C ALA A 226 -14.56 27.16 14.31
N PRO A 227 -15.04 26.20 15.12
CA PRO A 227 -16.31 25.55 14.84
C PRO A 227 -17.46 26.55 14.99
N ILE A 228 -18.51 26.38 14.18
CA ILE A 228 -19.76 27.15 14.26
C ILE A 228 -20.51 26.79 15.54
N PHE A 229 -20.43 25.52 15.94
CA PHE A 229 -21.01 25.00 17.18
C PHE A 229 -20.09 23.94 17.78
N ARG A 230 -19.96 23.93 19.11
CA ARG A 230 -19.24 22.89 19.85
C ARG A 230 -19.89 22.69 21.21
N GLU A 231 -20.32 21.46 21.49
CA GLU A 231 -20.79 21.02 22.80
C GLU A 231 -20.24 19.62 23.07
N ALA A 232 -19.42 19.47 24.10
CA ALA A 232 -18.66 18.24 24.35
C ALA A 232 -17.93 17.73 23.08
N ASP A 233 -18.24 16.51 22.63
CA ASP A 233 -17.66 15.88 21.43
C ASP A 233 -18.44 16.18 20.14
N LEU A 234 -19.58 16.88 20.21
CA LEU A 234 -20.39 17.24 19.05
C LEU A 234 -19.96 18.60 18.48
N VAL A 235 -19.60 18.64 17.20
CA VAL A 235 -19.21 19.86 16.50
C VAL A 235 -20.03 20.12 15.24
N ILE A 236 -20.15 21.39 14.87
CA ILE A 236 -20.54 21.82 13.53
C ILE A 236 -19.42 22.71 13.01
N VAL A 237 -18.83 22.35 11.87
CA VAL A 237 -17.63 23.04 11.34
C VAL A 237 -17.89 23.60 9.94
N PRO A 238 -17.23 24.70 9.56
CA PRO A 238 -17.28 25.19 8.18
C PRO A 238 -16.57 24.19 7.23
N PRO A 239 -17.06 24.00 5.98
CA PRO A 239 -16.46 23.08 5.01
C PRO A 239 -14.94 23.25 4.82
N GLU A 240 -14.47 24.49 4.79
CA GLU A 240 -13.06 24.86 4.55
C GLU A 240 -12.11 24.35 5.64
N SER A 241 -12.64 24.02 6.83
CA SER A 241 -11.88 23.45 7.93
C SER A 241 -11.70 21.94 7.82
N VAL A 242 -12.52 21.25 7.01
CA VAL A 242 -12.60 19.80 6.96
C VAL A 242 -11.35 19.23 6.29
N ARG A 243 -10.78 18.19 6.91
CA ARG A 243 -9.59 17.48 6.40
C ARG A 243 -9.78 15.98 6.31
N ALA A 244 -10.74 15.41 7.06
CA ALA A 244 -11.21 14.06 6.83
C ALA A 244 -12.63 13.84 7.32
N VAL A 245 -13.34 12.94 6.64
CA VAL A 245 -14.60 12.33 7.06
C VAL A 245 -14.43 10.81 7.07
N ILE A 246 -14.83 10.16 8.15
CA ILE A 246 -14.71 8.70 8.28
C ILE A 246 -16.02 8.15 8.82
N GLU A 247 -16.58 7.20 8.07
CA GLU A 247 -17.73 6.39 8.48
C GLU A 247 -17.26 5.12 9.18
N VAL A 248 -17.86 4.78 10.33
CA VAL A 248 -17.47 3.62 11.12
C VAL A 248 -18.55 2.55 11.06
N LYS A 249 -18.16 1.31 10.78
CA LYS A 249 -19.07 0.15 10.80
C LYS A 249 -18.57 -0.94 11.71
N THR A 250 -19.46 -1.38 12.60
CA THR A 250 -19.23 -2.57 13.41
C THR A 250 -18.99 -3.79 12.50
N LYS A 251 -19.85 -3.98 11.50
CA LYS A 251 -19.75 -5.06 10.53
C LYS A 251 -20.28 -4.59 9.18
N ILE A 252 -19.48 -4.69 8.14
CA ILE A 252 -19.90 -4.37 6.77
C ILE A 252 -20.85 -5.43 6.24
N THR A 253 -21.97 -4.98 5.71
CA THR A 253 -22.98 -5.73 4.97
C THR A 253 -23.20 -5.05 3.61
N PRO A 254 -23.84 -5.71 2.62
CA PRO A 254 -24.16 -5.07 1.34
C PRO A 254 -24.84 -3.71 1.48
N ASN A 255 -25.86 -3.64 2.36
CA ASN A 255 -26.71 -2.45 2.47
C ASN A 255 -26.01 -1.32 3.21
N ASN A 256 -25.29 -1.62 4.29
CA ASN A 256 -24.63 -0.54 5.05
C ASN A 256 -23.35 -0.03 4.38
N LEU A 257 -22.72 -0.82 3.50
CA LEU A 257 -21.64 -0.35 2.64
C LEU A 257 -22.18 0.69 1.67
N GLN A 258 -23.31 0.42 1.03
CA GLN A 258 -23.96 1.36 0.13
C GLN A 258 -24.31 2.65 0.87
N SER A 259 -24.96 2.58 2.03
CA SER A 259 -25.29 3.77 2.83
C SER A 259 -24.06 4.55 3.29
N ALA A 260 -22.94 3.87 3.55
CA ALA A 260 -21.68 4.53 3.88
C ALA A 260 -21.09 5.28 2.68
N LEU A 261 -21.15 4.69 1.48
CA LEU A 261 -20.70 5.33 0.24
C LEU A 261 -21.58 6.54 -0.11
N GLU A 262 -22.90 6.43 0.03
CA GLU A 262 -23.85 7.55 -0.15
C GLU A 262 -23.55 8.69 0.84
N LEU A 263 -23.24 8.37 2.10
CA LEU A 263 -22.88 9.38 3.09
C LEU A 263 -21.58 10.12 2.70
N LEU A 264 -20.56 9.38 2.27
CA LEU A 264 -19.31 10.00 1.81
C LEU A 264 -19.54 10.86 0.56
N ASP A 265 -20.36 10.41 -0.38
CA ASP A 265 -20.70 11.18 -1.58
C ASP A 265 -21.36 12.53 -1.23
N LEU A 266 -22.28 12.56 -0.26
CA LEU A 266 -22.90 13.81 0.20
C LEU A 266 -21.87 14.86 0.67
N THR A 267 -20.71 14.42 1.18
CA THR A 267 -19.64 15.34 1.61
C THR A 267 -18.83 15.87 0.44
N THR A 268 -18.80 15.19 -0.71
CA THR A 268 -18.02 15.63 -1.88
C THR A 268 -18.48 16.98 -2.42
N HIS A 269 -19.75 17.34 -2.25
CA HIS A 269 -20.32 18.61 -2.69
C HIS A 269 -19.82 19.84 -1.92
N VAL A 270 -19.18 19.62 -0.77
CA VAL A 270 -18.59 20.67 0.06
C VAL A 270 -17.06 20.58 0.11
N ASP A 271 -16.46 19.69 -0.69
CA ASP A 271 -15.01 19.58 -0.88
C ASP A 271 -14.58 20.50 -2.01
N ASP A 272 -13.65 21.42 -1.74
CA ASP A 272 -13.05 22.27 -2.78
C ASP A 272 -11.99 21.53 -3.60
N ASN A 273 -11.61 20.32 -3.17
CA ASN A 273 -10.62 19.44 -3.79
C ASN A 273 -9.20 20.03 -3.88
N ILE A 274 -8.89 21.08 -3.11
CA ILE A 274 -7.61 21.80 -3.16
C ILE A 274 -7.05 22.06 -1.73
N PRO A 275 -6.44 21.05 -1.07
CA PRO A 275 -6.42 19.64 -1.43
C PRO A 275 -7.73 18.93 -1.03
N PRO A 276 -8.07 17.81 -1.69
CA PRO A 276 -9.25 17.05 -1.32
C PRO A 276 -9.11 16.50 0.11
N PHE A 277 -10.18 16.56 0.87
CA PHE A 277 -10.18 15.93 2.19
C PHE A 277 -10.34 14.42 2.08
N PHE A 278 -9.83 13.71 3.09
CA PHE A 278 -9.89 12.25 3.14
C PHE A 278 -11.31 11.73 3.37
N LYS A 279 -11.76 10.77 2.57
CA LYS A 279 -13.08 10.13 2.66
C LYS A 279 -12.92 8.65 2.95
N GLY A 280 -13.08 8.26 4.21
CA GLY A 280 -12.75 6.91 4.69
C GLY A 280 -13.95 6.08 5.14
N ILE A 281 -13.89 4.76 4.95
CA ILE A 281 -14.75 3.81 5.67
C ILE A 281 -13.86 2.91 6.52
N PHE A 282 -14.13 2.83 7.81
CA PHE A 282 -13.45 1.90 8.70
C PHE A 282 -14.42 0.89 9.30
N ALA A 283 -14.11 -0.39 9.16
CA ALA A 283 -14.92 -1.46 9.71
C ALA A 283 -14.11 -2.51 10.46
N PHE A 284 -14.70 -3.06 11.51
CA PHE A 284 -14.06 -4.10 12.32
C PHE A 284 -14.29 -5.49 11.74
N GLU A 285 -15.45 -5.72 11.11
CA GLU A 285 -15.85 -7.01 10.55
C GLU A 285 -16.52 -6.83 9.19
N ALA A 286 -16.70 -7.93 8.45
CA ALA A 286 -17.60 -7.96 7.29
C ALA A 286 -18.33 -9.29 7.17
N SER A 287 -19.60 -9.25 6.76
CA SER A 287 -20.39 -10.43 6.37
C SER A 287 -20.20 -10.85 4.92
N ILE A 288 -19.54 -10.03 4.10
CA ILE A 288 -19.30 -10.27 2.67
C ILE A 288 -17.84 -10.63 2.40
N THR A 289 -17.56 -11.29 1.28
CA THR A 289 -16.20 -11.61 0.83
C THR A 289 -15.45 -10.35 0.36
N GLU A 290 -14.12 -10.43 0.25
CA GLU A 290 -13.30 -9.34 -0.30
C GLU A 290 -13.70 -9.01 -1.74
N GLU A 291 -13.88 -10.02 -2.58
CA GLU A 291 -14.34 -9.85 -3.97
C GLU A 291 -15.69 -9.14 -4.04
N SER A 292 -16.65 -9.54 -3.21
CA SER A 292 -17.97 -8.88 -3.17
C SER A 292 -17.89 -7.46 -2.62
N LEU A 293 -16.98 -7.18 -1.67
CA LEU A 293 -16.73 -5.84 -1.17
C LEU A 293 -16.22 -4.94 -2.31
N TYR A 294 -15.17 -5.38 -3.02
CA TYR A 294 -14.56 -4.60 -4.09
C TYR A 294 -15.52 -4.39 -5.27
N GLN A 295 -16.25 -5.42 -5.67
CA GLN A 295 -17.24 -5.30 -6.75
C GLN A 295 -18.34 -4.30 -6.39
N LYS A 296 -18.84 -4.32 -5.15
CA LYS A 296 -19.87 -3.36 -4.72
C LYS A 296 -19.39 -1.92 -4.72
N ILE A 297 -18.13 -1.69 -4.34
CA ILE A 297 -17.53 -0.36 -4.42
C ILE A 297 -17.38 0.07 -5.88
N ALA A 298 -16.93 -0.83 -6.76
CA ALA A 298 -16.78 -0.53 -8.16
C ALA A 298 -18.14 -0.22 -8.81
N ASP A 299 -19.14 -1.08 -8.62
CA ASP A 299 -20.49 -0.93 -9.15
C ASP A 299 -21.14 0.39 -8.71
N PHE A 300 -20.91 0.81 -7.47
CA PHE A 300 -21.43 2.09 -6.95
C PHE A 300 -20.98 3.29 -7.78
N TYR A 301 -19.75 3.25 -8.32
CA TYR A 301 -19.19 4.36 -9.13
C TYR A 301 -19.29 4.15 -10.64
N SER A 302 -19.47 2.92 -11.12
CA SER A 302 -19.31 2.61 -12.55
C SER A 302 -20.55 2.04 -13.24
N ASN A 303 -21.57 1.55 -12.51
CA ASN A 303 -22.70 0.84 -13.12
C ASN A 303 -23.79 1.80 -13.63
N ILE A 304 -23.53 2.43 -14.78
CA ILE A 304 -24.43 3.44 -15.40
C ILE A 304 -25.80 2.82 -15.69
N GLY A 305 -25.81 1.58 -16.18
CA GLY A 305 -27.05 0.87 -16.53
C GLY A 305 -27.98 0.71 -15.33
N ALA A 306 -27.45 0.32 -14.17
CA ALA A 306 -28.24 0.19 -12.95
C ALA A 306 -28.69 1.55 -12.41
N MET A 307 -27.80 2.55 -12.39
CA MET A 307 -28.13 3.92 -11.96
C MET A 307 -29.27 4.52 -12.78
N SER A 308 -29.27 4.31 -14.10
CA SER A 308 -30.34 4.80 -14.98
C SER A 308 -31.70 4.14 -14.71
N GLN A 309 -31.72 3.00 -14.02
CA GLN A 309 -32.92 2.29 -13.57
C GLN A 309 -33.29 2.62 -12.11
N GLY A 310 -32.62 3.61 -11.50
CA GLY A 310 -32.87 4.03 -10.12
C GLY A 310 -32.14 3.20 -9.07
N ALA A 311 -31.16 2.38 -9.47
CA ALA A 311 -30.29 1.72 -8.49
C ALA A 311 -29.38 2.76 -7.81
N PRO A 312 -29.01 2.52 -6.54
CA PRO A 312 -28.06 3.37 -5.83
C PRO A 312 -26.68 3.37 -6.49
N GLY A 313 -26.08 4.55 -6.60
CA GLY A 313 -24.76 4.76 -7.20
C GLY A 313 -24.59 6.22 -7.60
N VAL A 314 -23.34 6.65 -7.77
CA VAL A 314 -23.00 8.01 -8.18
C VAL A 314 -21.84 7.97 -9.16
N LEU A 315 -21.99 8.67 -10.29
CA LEU A 315 -20.91 8.82 -11.24
C LEU A 315 -19.86 9.81 -10.72
N ILE A 316 -18.60 9.44 -10.86
CA ILE A 316 -17.48 10.35 -10.62
C ILE A 316 -17.46 11.34 -11.78
N CYS A 317 -17.90 12.57 -11.51
CA CYS A 317 -17.95 13.66 -12.49
C CYS A 317 -16.82 14.65 -12.28
N GLN A 318 -16.22 14.72 -11.09
CA GLN A 318 -15.11 15.60 -10.74
C GLN A 318 -13.98 14.81 -10.05
N PRO A 319 -12.71 15.27 -10.14
CA PRO A 319 -11.61 14.66 -9.42
C PRO A 319 -11.93 14.53 -7.92
N PHE A 320 -11.55 13.40 -7.33
CA PHE A 320 -11.72 13.08 -5.91
C PHE A 320 -13.17 13.04 -5.38
N GLN A 321 -14.16 13.01 -6.28
CA GLN A 321 -15.57 12.71 -5.97
C GLN A 321 -15.79 11.20 -5.75
N HIS A 322 -14.97 10.59 -4.91
CA HIS A 322 -15.00 9.16 -4.61
C HIS A 322 -14.44 8.92 -3.20
N LEU A 323 -14.62 7.72 -2.63
CA LEU A 323 -13.92 7.36 -1.39
C LEU A 323 -12.39 7.42 -1.58
N SER A 324 -11.66 7.84 -0.56
CA SER A 324 -10.20 7.74 -0.55
C SER A 324 -9.78 6.29 -0.31
N CYS A 325 -10.27 5.68 0.77
CA CYS A 325 -10.05 4.25 1.04
C CYS A 325 -11.05 3.65 2.03
N ILE A 326 -11.13 2.31 2.02
CA ILE A 326 -11.87 1.50 2.96
C ILE A 326 -10.94 0.49 3.63
N CYS A 327 -11.10 0.32 4.93
CA CYS A 327 -10.43 -0.70 5.71
C CYS A 327 -11.46 -1.58 6.42
N VAL A 328 -11.44 -2.87 6.13
CA VAL A 328 -12.06 -3.90 6.97
C VAL A 328 -10.95 -4.62 7.71
N HIS A 329 -10.87 -4.41 9.02
CA HIS A 329 -9.84 -4.94 9.88
C HIS A 329 -9.62 -6.45 9.67
N ASN A 330 -8.35 -6.88 9.59
CA ASN A 330 -7.92 -8.26 9.32
C ASN A 330 -8.49 -8.91 8.05
N LYS A 331 -9.16 -8.16 7.16
CA LYS A 331 -9.87 -8.74 6.03
C LYS A 331 -9.51 -8.06 4.72
N ALA A 332 -9.86 -6.79 4.55
CA ALA A 332 -9.80 -6.14 3.26
C ALA A 332 -9.29 -4.70 3.37
N PHE A 333 -8.56 -4.26 2.35
CA PHE A 333 -8.24 -2.84 2.17
C PHE A 333 -8.34 -2.51 0.69
N ALA A 334 -9.05 -1.43 0.39
CA ALA A 334 -9.15 -0.89 -0.95
C ALA A 334 -9.06 0.63 -0.94
N TYR A 335 -8.56 1.19 -2.02
CA TYR A 335 -8.34 2.62 -2.18
C TYR A 335 -8.46 3.00 -3.65
N ILE A 336 -8.78 4.25 -3.94
CA ILE A 336 -8.92 4.73 -5.31
C ILE A 336 -7.72 5.61 -5.66
N ARG A 337 -7.14 5.39 -6.84
CA ARG A 337 -6.07 6.21 -7.43
C ARG A 337 -6.29 6.39 -8.92
N TYR A 338 -5.63 7.38 -9.48
CA TYR A 338 -5.74 7.70 -10.89
C TYR A 338 -4.61 7.07 -11.68
N ASP A 339 -4.98 6.35 -12.73
CA ASP A 339 -4.05 5.77 -13.70
C ASP A 339 -4.51 6.08 -15.13
N ARG A 340 -3.58 6.02 -16.08
CA ARG A 340 -3.91 6.08 -17.51
C ARG A 340 -4.59 4.79 -17.94
N ASN A 341 -5.73 4.92 -18.62
CA ASN A 341 -6.44 3.80 -19.22
C ASN A 341 -5.94 3.46 -20.64
N LYS A 342 -6.65 2.57 -21.34
CA LYS A 342 -6.32 2.15 -22.72
C LYS A 342 -6.34 3.29 -23.75
N ASN A 343 -7.12 4.34 -23.49
CA ASN A 343 -7.26 5.53 -24.33
C ASN A 343 -6.32 6.66 -23.87
N ASN A 344 -5.36 6.37 -22.97
CA ASN A 344 -4.46 7.34 -22.37
C ASN A 344 -5.16 8.47 -21.59
N ARG A 345 -6.40 8.26 -21.15
CA ARG A 345 -7.12 9.15 -20.24
C ARG A 345 -6.79 8.81 -18.79
N LEU A 346 -6.60 9.82 -17.96
CA LEU A 346 -6.39 9.68 -16.53
C LEU A 346 -7.74 9.42 -15.87
N VAL A 347 -7.94 8.23 -15.32
CA VAL A 347 -9.24 7.80 -14.77
C VAL A 347 -9.06 7.18 -13.39
N PRO A 348 -10.09 7.23 -12.52
CA PRO A 348 -10.04 6.59 -11.22
C PRO A 348 -10.10 5.06 -11.35
N PHE A 349 -9.15 4.38 -10.70
CA PHE A 349 -9.09 2.93 -10.56
C PHE A 349 -9.26 2.54 -9.11
N LEU A 350 -10.06 1.51 -8.88
CA LEU A 350 -10.10 0.82 -7.59
C LEU A 350 -8.90 -0.13 -7.50
N HIS A 351 -8.16 -0.01 -6.40
CA HIS A 351 -7.05 -0.88 -6.06
C HIS A 351 -7.30 -1.55 -4.72
N SER A 352 -6.72 -2.73 -4.51
CA SER A 352 -6.64 -3.39 -3.21
C SER A 352 -5.19 -3.51 -2.77
N LYS A 353 -4.98 -3.57 -1.45
CA LYS A 353 -3.65 -3.75 -0.86
C LYS A 353 -3.66 -4.80 0.24
N CYS A 354 -2.72 -5.72 0.22
CA CYS A 354 -2.58 -6.74 1.28
C CYS A 354 -1.11 -7.11 1.54
N SER A 355 -0.83 -7.70 2.71
CA SER A 355 0.48 -8.26 2.99
C SER A 355 0.64 -9.63 2.34
N ALA A 356 1.75 -9.85 1.61
CA ALA A 356 2.10 -11.15 1.05
C ALA A 356 2.25 -12.23 2.14
N THR A 357 2.71 -11.83 3.33
CA THR A 357 2.94 -12.69 4.50
C THR A 357 1.70 -12.92 5.36
N GLY A 358 0.57 -12.27 5.02
CA GLY A 358 -0.65 -12.33 5.82
C GLY A 358 -0.57 -11.52 7.12
N LEU A 359 0.38 -10.58 7.21
CA LEU A 359 0.41 -9.61 8.30
C LEU A 359 -0.85 -8.73 8.26
N SER A 360 -1.42 -8.44 9.43
CA SER A 360 -2.57 -7.55 9.54
C SER A 360 -2.16 -6.09 9.32
N SER A 361 -2.11 -5.68 8.06
CA SER A 361 -1.60 -4.37 7.65
C SER A 361 -2.70 -3.38 7.27
N GLN A 362 -3.95 -3.82 7.17
CA GLN A 362 -5.07 -3.03 6.62
C GLN A 362 -5.29 -1.72 7.38
N SER A 363 -5.28 -1.75 8.72
CA SER A 363 -5.47 -0.55 9.53
C SER A 363 -4.26 0.39 9.45
N SER A 364 -3.04 -0.13 9.33
CA SER A 364 -1.86 0.69 9.09
C SER A 364 -1.93 1.40 7.74
N PHE A 365 -2.39 0.70 6.68
CA PHE A 365 -2.62 1.32 5.38
C PHE A 365 -3.66 2.44 5.46
N PHE A 366 -4.74 2.23 6.22
CA PHE A 366 -5.78 3.23 6.44
C PHE A 366 -5.23 4.49 7.13
N ILE A 367 -4.55 4.30 8.28
CA ILE A 367 -3.97 5.41 9.05
C ILE A 367 -2.93 6.17 8.21
N GLN A 368 -2.10 5.44 7.46
CA GLN A 368 -1.12 6.04 6.56
C GLN A 368 -1.75 6.86 5.44
N ASN A 369 -2.84 6.38 4.83
CA ASN A 369 -3.57 7.14 3.82
C ASN A 369 -4.21 8.39 4.44
N LEU A 370 -4.81 8.29 5.63
CA LEU A 370 -5.35 9.44 6.35
C LEU A 370 -4.25 10.48 6.62
N LEU A 371 -3.12 10.07 7.19
CA LEU A 371 -2.01 10.97 7.50
C LEU A 371 -1.44 11.68 6.27
N ALA A 372 -1.41 10.99 5.13
CA ALA A 372 -1.00 11.60 3.87
C ALA A 372 -1.92 12.75 3.45
N HIS A 373 -3.24 12.60 3.64
CA HIS A 373 -4.22 13.66 3.34
C HIS A 373 -4.22 14.81 4.37
N LEU A 374 -3.66 14.58 5.56
CA LEU A 374 -3.52 15.62 6.59
C LEU A 374 -2.23 16.45 6.40
N LYS A 375 -1.41 16.19 5.38
CA LYS A 375 -0.14 16.89 5.18
C LYS A 375 -0.35 18.25 4.51
N PHE A 376 -0.75 19.29 5.22
CA PHE A 376 -0.99 20.61 4.61
C PHE A 376 -0.02 21.70 5.09
N GLY A 377 0.52 22.51 4.16
CA GLY A 377 1.28 23.73 4.47
C GLY A 377 2.67 23.53 5.14
N GLY A 378 3.29 22.37 4.96
CA GLY A 378 4.61 22.08 5.53
C GLY A 378 5.77 22.75 4.78
N ILE A 379 6.78 23.28 5.50
CA ILE A 379 7.96 23.92 4.89
C ILE A 379 8.98 22.90 4.36
N LYS A 380 9.08 21.73 4.99
CA LYS A 380 10.05 20.69 4.60
C LYS A 380 9.39 19.62 3.74
N PRO A 381 9.94 19.27 2.56
CA PRO A 381 9.47 18.16 1.76
C PRO A 381 9.94 16.86 2.41
N TYR A 382 9.18 16.37 3.39
CA TYR A 382 9.40 15.01 3.90
C TYR A 382 8.24 14.12 3.48
N LYS A 383 8.62 12.91 3.07
CA LYS A 383 7.70 11.83 2.79
C LYS A 383 7.15 11.30 4.11
N ILE A 384 5.85 11.49 4.33
CA ILE A 384 5.11 10.91 5.45
C ILE A 384 4.66 9.52 5.00
N ASP A 385 5.57 8.55 5.01
CA ASP A 385 5.29 7.16 4.61
C ASP A 385 5.84 6.15 5.64
N TYR A 386 5.98 6.56 6.90
CA TYR A 386 6.62 5.75 7.93
C TYR A 386 5.93 4.40 8.14
N PHE A 387 4.61 4.30 8.12
CA PHE A 387 3.94 3.00 8.24
C PHE A 387 4.16 2.14 7.00
N ASN A 388 4.10 2.71 5.80
CA ASN A 388 4.39 1.96 4.57
C ASN A 388 5.85 1.48 4.54
N ARG A 389 6.80 2.31 4.99
CA ARG A 389 8.22 1.93 5.13
C ARG A 389 8.42 0.82 6.15
N MET A 390 7.78 0.95 7.31
CA MET A 390 7.83 -0.05 8.36
C MET A 390 7.27 -1.37 7.87
N LEU A 391 6.13 -1.39 7.15
CA LEU A 391 5.55 -2.61 6.59
C LEU A 391 6.40 -3.24 5.48
N GLY A 392 7.09 -2.41 4.69
CA GLY A 392 8.04 -2.82 3.67
C GLY A 392 7.40 -3.37 2.38
N GLU A 393 8.26 -3.90 1.50
CA GLU A 393 7.94 -4.31 0.12
C GLU A 393 7.06 -5.57 -0.01
N ASP A 394 6.61 -6.14 1.10
CA ASP A 394 5.66 -7.27 1.06
C ASP A 394 4.20 -6.81 0.93
N SER A 395 3.95 -5.50 0.93
CA SER A 395 2.65 -4.93 0.61
C SER A 395 2.38 -5.04 -0.89
N LEU A 396 1.34 -5.78 -1.25
CA LEU A 396 0.95 -6.08 -2.63
C LEU A 396 -0.23 -5.20 -3.02
N ASP A 397 0.00 -4.30 -3.98
CA ASP A 397 -1.06 -3.55 -4.64
C ASP A 397 -1.59 -4.32 -5.85
N THR A 398 -2.91 -4.40 -5.96
CA THR A 398 -3.61 -5.07 -7.07
C THR A 398 -4.71 -4.17 -7.60
N ARG A 399 -4.60 -3.81 -8.89
CA ARG A 399 -5.64 -3.09 -9.64
C ARG A 399 -6.86 -3.99 -9.78
N ILE A 400 -8.03 -3.49 -9.37
CA ILE A 400 -9.30 -4.20 -9.40
C ILE A 400 -10.11 -3.82 -10.64
N GLN A 401 -10.48 -2.54 -10.78
CA GLN A 401 -11.38 -2.10 -11.87
C GLN A 401 -11.13 -0.64 -12.24
N ASN A 402 -11.26 -0.33 -13.54
CA ASN A 402 -11.40 1.04 -14.02
C ASN A 402 -12.82 1.52 -13.71
N LEU A 403 -12.97 2.55 -12.88
CA LEU A 403 -14.30 3.03 -12.47
C LEU A 403 -15.01 3.85 -13.56
N ARG A 404 -14.33 4.12 -14.68
CA ARG A 404 -14.84 4.78 -15.87
C ARG A 404 -14.61 3.90 -17.11
N GLU A 405 -14.80 2.59 -16.99
CA GLU A 405 -14.57 1.66 -18.11
C GLU A 405 -15.65 1.74 -19.19
N GLU A 406 -16.91 1.86 -18.78
CA GLU A 406 -18.07 1.94 -19.68
C GLU A 406 -18.12 3.29 -20.42
N ASP A 407 -17.64 4.35 -19.78
CA ASP A 407 -17.54 5.69 -20.32
C ASP A 407 -16.36 6.43 -19.67
N ASP A 408 -15.26 6.56 -20.39
CA ASP A 408 -14.06 7.26 -19.92
C ASP A 408 -14.04 8.74 -20.27
N SER A 409 -15.14 9.27 -20.82
CA SER A 409 -15.40 10.69 -20.96
C SER A 409 -15.97 11.21 -19.64
N TRP A 410 -15.10 11.75 -18.79
CA TRP A 410 -15.45 12.21 -17.44
C TRP A 410 -14.70 13.50 -17.09
N GLY A 411 -15.25 14.31 -16.19
CA GLY A 411 -14.66 15.61 -15.83
C GLY A 411 -14.38 16.44 -17.08
N ALA A 412 -13.16 16.96 -17.20
CA ALA A 412 -12.74 17.76 -18.34
C ALA A 412 -12.74 16.99 -19.68
N TYR A 413 -12.59 15.66 -19.68
CA TYR A 413 -12.71 14.91 -20.94
C TYR A 413 -14.13 14.97 -21.50
N PHE A 414 -15.14 14.96 -20.62
CA PHE A 414 -16.54 15.08 -21.04
C PHE A 414 -16.82 16.45 -21.65
N GLN A 415 -16.33 17.52 -21.01
CA GLN A 415 -16.50 18.88 -21.50
C GLN A 415 -15.88 19.09 -22.89
N VAL A 416 -14.69 18.53 -23.12
CA VAL A 416 -14.03 18.62 -24.44
C VAL A 416 -14.70 17.71 -25.47
N ASP A 417 -15.14 16.51 -25.09
CA ASP A 417 -15.77 15.56 -26.02
C ASP A 417 -17.16 16.02 -26.50
N TYR A 418 -17.90 16.77 -25.66
CA TYR A 418 -19.34 17.03 -25.89
C TYR A 418 -19.78 18.50 -25.80
N ASP A 419 -19.06 19.37 -25.09
CA ASP A 419 -19.49 20.75 -24.79
C ASP A 419 -18.65 21.83 -25.50
N ASP A 420 -17.83 21.45 -26.49
CA ASP A 420 -16.92 22.33 -27.26
C ASP A 420 -15.94 23.15 -26.39
N GLU A 421 -15.49 22.61 -25.24
CA GLU A 421 -14.46 23.25 -24.40
C GLU A 421 -13.03 23.06 -24.93
N GLU A 422 -12.10 23.92 -24.47
CA GLU A 422 -10.68 23.89 -24.88
C GLU A 422 -9.89 22.78 -24.16
N GLU A 423 -8.89 22.18 -24.81
CA GLU A 423 -8.02 21.15 -24.21
C GLU A 423 -7.31 21.60 -22.91
N VAL A 424 -7.21 22.91 -22.66
CA VAL A 424 -6.65 23.48 -21.44
C VAL A 424 -7.34 22.97 -20.16
N VAL A 425 -8.65 22.71 -20.19
CA VAL A 425 -9.36 22.22 -19.00
C VAL A 425 -8.96 20.78 -18.64
N ILE A 426 -8.54 19.98 -19.64
CA ILE A 426 -7.97 18.65 -19.40
C ILE A 426 -6.61 18.79 -18.71
N GLU A 427 -5.76 19.70 -19.19
CA GLU A 427 -4.43 19.92 -18.60
C GLU A 427 -4.52 20.38 -17.14
N GLU A 428 -5.44 21.30 -16.83
CA GLU A 428 -5.70 21.76 -15.46
C GLU A 428 -6.17 20.63 -14.55
N MET A 429 -7.17 19.85 -15.00
CA MET A 429 -7.69 18.71 -14.26
C MET A 429 -6.60 17.65 -14.01
N GLU A 430 -5.85 17.27 -15.05
CA GLU A 430 -4.79 16.28 -14.94
C GLU A 430 -3.65 16.77 -14.05
N THR A 431 -3.31 18.06 -14.12
CA THR A 431 -2.30 18.67 -13.25
C THR A 431 -2.73 18.59 -11.79
N LEU A 432 -3.98 18.92 -11.47
CA LEU A 432 -4.56 18.78 -10.13
C LEU A 432 -4.49 17.33 -9.65
N ILE A 433 -4.88 16.36 -10.51
CA ILE A 433 -4.84 14.94 -10.15
C ILE A 433 -3.41 14.51 -9.85
N LEU A 434 -2.46 14.81 -10.74
CA LEU A 434 -1.07 14.38 -10.62
C LEU A 434 -0.35 15.07 -9.46
N SER A 435 -0.60 16.35 -9.19
CA SER A 435 -0.04 17.05 -8.03
C SER A 435 -0.57 16.47 -6.72
N THR A 436 -1.89 16.23 -6.63
CA THR A 436 -2.50 15.60 -5.45
C THR A 436 -1.96 14.19 -5.22
N GLN A 437 -1.79 13.39 -6.27
CA GLN A 437 -1.22 12.04 -6.14
C GLN A 437 0.23 12.06 -5.63
N ARG A 438 1.07 12.98 -6.13
CA ARG A 438 2.44 13.18 -5.64
C ARG A 438 2.47 13.66 -4.20
N TRP A 439 1.53 14.53 -3.83
CA TRP A 439 1.35 14.98 -2.45
C TRP A 439 0.98 13.82 -1.51
N ILE A 440 -0.02 12.99 -1.87
CA ILE A 440 -0.43 11.81 -1.10
C ILE A 440 0.72 10.79 -0.99
N ASP A 441 1.52 10.62 -2.04
CA ASP A 441 2.72 9.76 -2.01
C ASP A 441 3.88 10.36 -1.20
N GLY A 442 3.71 11.60 -0.72
CA GLY A 442 4.68 12.33 0.08
C GLY A 442 5.88 12.83 -0.71
N GLU A 443 5.79 12.86 -2.05
CA GLU A 443 6.82 13.40 -2.94
C GLU A 443 6.83 14.93 -2.91
N ASP A 444 5.64 15.54 -2.87
CA ASP A 444 5.44 16.98 -2.87
C ASP A 444 4.68 17.47 -1.61
N ASN A 445 4.70 18.78 -1.38
CA ASN A 445 3.77 19.45 -0.48
C ASN A 445 2.63 20.01 -1.35
N PHE A 446 1.42 19.95 -0.82
CA PHE A 446 0.27 20.58 -1.47
C PHE A 446 0.32 22.09 -1.29
#